data_AF-A0A438J7A2-F1
#
_entry.id   AF-A0A438J7A2-F1
#
_cell.length_a   1.000
_cell.length_b   1.000
_cell.length_c   1.000
_cell.angle_alpha   90.00
_cell.angle_beta   90.00
_cell.angle_gamma   90.00
#
_symmetry.space_group_name_H-M   'P 1'
#
loop_
_entity.id
_entity.type
_entity.pdbx_description
1 polymer ?
#
loop_
_entity_poly.entity_id
_entity_poly.type
_entity_poly.pdbx_seq_one_letter_code
_entity_poly.pdbx_strand_id
1 'polypeptide(L)'
;MGSALEIAAKMGIHRASFCPMAATKMALLLSIPKLINDGIISNDGTLAKNQMIRVSPTIPAIDPHNFMWIRMLICNTAYDLKLATFALAPDIIPIGPLLSSNRLGNSAGNFWPEDPTCLKWLDQQPPCSVIYVAFGSLTIFNKQQFQELALGLELSNRPFLWIVRSYSTDSRNDVYPEGFLEREGTRGKIVGWAPQQKVLSHPSVACFFSHCSWNSTMESVSNGVPFLC
;
A
#
# COMPACT_ATOMS: atom_id res chain seq x y z
N MET A 1 18.78 8.10 -5.71
CA MET A 1 18.09 9.34 -6.14
C MET A 1 18.85 10.61 -5.77
N GLY A 2 19.45 10.70 -4.57
CA GLY A 2 20.21 11.89 -4.15
C GLY A 2 21.29 12.36 -5.15
N SER A 3 22.10 11.45 -5.67
CA SER A 3 23.13 11.76 -6.68
C SER A 3 22.56 12.29 -8.00
N ALA A 4 21.41 11.79 -8.44
CA ALA A 4 20.76 12.25 -9.67
C ALA A 4 20.23 13.68 -9.54
N LEU A 5 19.72 14.04 -8.36
CA LEU A 5 19.26 15.40 -8.07
C LEU A 5 20.44 16.38 -8.02
N GLU A 6 21.59 15.97 -7.50
CA GLU A 6 22.79 16.79 -7.48
C GLU A 6 23.35 17.04 -8.90
N ILE A 7 23.35 16.02 -9.75
CA ILE A 7 23.73 16.15 -11.17
C ILE A 7 22.77 17.11 -11.89
N ALA A 8 21.46 16.93 -11.71
CA ALA A 8 20.46 17.84 -12.29
C ALA A 8 20.67 19.29 -11.82
N ALA A 9 21.12 19.50 -10.58
CA ALA A 9 21.43 20.83 -10.06
C ALA A 9 22.62 21.49 -10.77
N LYS A 10 23.70 20.73 -10.97
CA LYS A 10 24.89 21.19 -11.71
C LYS A 10 24.57 21.56 -13.16
N MET A 11 23.52 20.97 -13.73
CA MET A 11 23.03 21.24 -15.08
C MET A 11 21.99 22.36 -15.16
N GLY A 12 21.65 23.03 -14.05
CA GLY A 12 20.61 24.07 -14.02
C GLY A 12 19.18 23.56 -14.20
N ILE A 13 18.95 22.24 -14.08
CA ILE A 13 17.64 21.62 -14.28
C ILE A 13 16.79 21.80 -13.01
N HIS A 14 15.51 22.13 -13.21
CA HIS A 14 14.52 22.20 -12.14
C HIS A 14 14.21 20.81 -11.59
N ARG A 15 14.13 20.69 -10.26
CA ARG A 15 14.06 19.41 -9.55
C ARG A 15 12.81 19.35 -8.71
N ALA A 16 12.18 18.19 -8.71
CA ALA A 16 11.16 17.81 -7.75
C ALA A 16 11.35 16.32 -7.43
N SER A 17 10.99 15.92 -6.21
CA SER A 17 11.00 14.52 -5.81
C SER A 17 9.57 14.04 -5.58
N PHE A 18 9.21 12.92 -6.19
CA PHE A 18 7.92 12.28 -5.98
C PHE A 18 8.05 11.14 -4.97
N CYS A 19 7.25 11.21 -3.91
CA CYS A 19 7.17 10.23 -2.86
C CYS A 19 5.91 9.35 -3.06
N PRO A 20 6.07 8.06 -3.44
CA PRO A 20 4.93 7.17 -3.66
C PRO A 20 4.34 6.61 -2.36
N MET A 21 4.90 6.95 -1.19
CA MET A 21 4.42 6.50 0.12
C MET A 21 3.55 7.56 0.81
N ALA A 22 2.91 7.14 1.89
CA ALA A 22 2.15 8.04 2.76
C ALA A 22 3.04 9.19 3.26
N ALA A 23 2.50 10.41 3.25
CA ALA A 23 3.23 11.59 3.75
C ALA A 23 3.69 11.42 5.21
N THR A 24 2.98 10.67 6.06
CA THR A 24 3.43 10.38 7.44
C THR A 24 4.67 9.52 7.50
N LYS A 25 4.77 8.50 6.63
CA LYS A 25 5.98 7.68 6.56
C LYS A 25 7.16 8.56 6.14
N MET A 26 6.92 9.48 5.20
CA MET A 26 7.93 10.45 4.79
C MET A 26 8.30 11.44 5.91
N ALA A 27 7.32 12.02 6.62
CA ALA A 27 7.57 12.91 7.76
C ALA A 27 8.31 12.21 8.90
N LEU A 28 7.99 10.93 9.17
CA LEU A 28 8.72 10.10 10.12
C LEU A 28 10.16 9.89 9.68
N LEU A 29 10.39 9.52 8.42
CA LEU A 29 11.75 9.37 7.86
C LEU A 29 12.55 10.66 7.99
N LEU A 30 11.94 11.81 7.70
CA LEU A 30 12.57 13.13 7.87
C LEU A 30 12.85 13.47 9.34
N SER A 31 12.14 12.85 10.28
CA SER A 31 12.31 13.04 11.71
C SER A 31 13.32 12.08 12.34
N ILE A 32 13.82 11.06 11.63
CA ILE A 32 14.76 10.07 12.19
C ILE A 32 15.99 10.71 12.86
N PRO A 33 16.69 11.70 12.25
CA PRO A 33 17.83 12.33 12.90
C PRO A 33 17.46 12.98 14.25
N LYS A 34 16.27 13.59 14.34
CA LYS A 34 15.75 14.15 15.59
C LYS A 34 15.46 13.05 16.60
N LEU A 35 14.80 11.97 16.19
CA LEU A 35 14.49 10.83 17.08
C LEU A 35 15.75 10.17 17.64
N ILE A 36 16.83 10.16 16.86
CA ILE A 36 18.16 9.72 17.31
C ILE A 36 18.76 10.70 18.33
N ASN A 37 18.76 12.00 18.01
CA ASN A 37 19.27 13.03 18.91
C ASN A 37 18.51 13.07 20.25
N ASP A 38 17.20 12.84 20.22
CA ASP A 38 16.33 12.80 21.40
C ASP A 38 16.47 11.48 22.20
N GLY A 39 17.33 10.56 21.76
CA GLY A 39 17.58 9.27 22.42
C GLY A 39 16.35 8.35 22.44
N ILE A 40 15.44 8.54 21.47
CA ILE A 40 14.22 7.74 21.31
C ILE A 40 14.52 6.49 20.48
N ILE A 41 15.35 6.65 19.44
CA ILE A 41 15.83 5.58 18.57
C ILE A 41 17.36 5.61 18.61
N SER A 42 18.02 4.46 18.68
CA SER A 42 19.47 4.37 18.60
C SER A 42 19.97 4.49 17.15
N ASN A 43 21.28 4.67 16.97
CA ASN A 43 21.90 4.82 15.64
C ASN A 43 21.73 3.60 14.72
N ASP A 44 21.40 2.44 15.26
CA ASP A 44 21.10 1.19 14.54
C ASP A 44 19.59 0.97 14.31
N GLY A 45 18.73 1.91 14.72
CA GLY A 45 17.29 1.87 14.51
C GLY A 45 16.48 1.16 15.60
N THR A 46 17.09 0.75 16.72
CA THR A 46 16.35 0.13 17.83
C THR A 46 15.64 1.16 18.72
N LEU A 47 14.48 0.79 19.27
CA LEU A 47 13.70 1.68 20.11
C LEU A 47 14.31 1.74 21.52
N ALA A 48 14.80 2.90 21.92
CA ALA A 48 15.48 3.07 23.21
C ALA A 48 14.51 3.31 24.39
N LYS A 49 13.28 3.78 24.13
CA LYS A 49 12.22 3.99 25.15
C LYS A 49 10.83 3.68 24.62
N ASN A 50 10.01 2.97 25.42
CA ASN A 50 8.65 2.58 25.07
C ASN A 50 7.62 3.58 25.63
N GLN A 51 7.51 4.78 25.03
CA GLN A 51 6.59 5.85 25.47
C GLN A 51 5.91 6.53 24.27
N MET A 52 4.72 7.10 24.46
CA MET A 52 4.07 7.95 23.44
C MET A 52 4.81 9.27 23.28
N ILE A 53 5.15 9.64 22.05
CA ILE A 53 5.96 10.81 21.73
C ILE A 53 5.07 11.95 21.20
N ARG A 54 5.22 13.16 21.74
CA ARG A 54 4.66 14.41 21.18
C ARG A 54 5.73 15.16 20.41
N VAL A 55 5.49 15.44 19.12
CA VAL A 55 6.53 15.91 18.18
C VAL A 55 6.77 17.44 18.20
N SER A 56 5.88 18.25 18.78
CA SER A 56 6.10 19.71 18.92
C SER A 56 5.12 20.41 19.89
N PRO A 57 5.59 21.40 20.68
CA PRO A 57 4.75 22.57 20.98
C PRO A 57 5.33 23.93 20.52
N THR A 58 6.65 24.09 20.35
CA THR A 58 7.32 25.36 19.97
C THR A 58 8.79 25.04 19.65
N ILE A 59 9.27 25.25 18.42
CA ILE A 59 10.61 24.80 17.96
C ILE A 59 11.56 26.00 17.73
N PRO A 60 12.81 25.99 18.23
CA PRO A 60 13.89 26.88 17.78
C PRO A 60 14.75 26.26 16.66
N ALA A 61 15.48 27.11 15.94
CA ALA A 61 16.03 26.88 14.60
C ALA A 61 17.10 25.79 14.46
N ILE A 62 17.09 25.15 13.28
CA ILE A 62 18.05 24.14 12.81
C ILE A 62 18.70 24.65 11.51
N ASP A 63 19.98 24.34 11.32
CA ASP A 63 20.76 24.68 10.12
C ASP A 63 20.17 24.04 8.84
N PRO A 64 19.70 24.87 7.89
CA PRO A 64 19.02 24.42 6.67
C PRO A 64 19.92 23.76 5.62
N HIS A 65 21.24 23.80 5.78
CA HIS A 65 22.18 23.28 4.79
C HIS A 65 22.39 21.76 4.83
N ASN A 66 21.98 21.07 5.89
CA ASN A 66 22.26 19.64 6.11
C ASN A 66 21.11 18.68 5.76
N PHE A 67 20.19 19.14 4.93
CA PHE A 67 18.97 18.40 4.71
C PHE A 67 18.66 18.14 3.24
N MET A 68 17.94 17.03 2.99
CA MET A 68 17.49 16.58 1.67
C MET A 68 16.50 17.55 0.95
N TRP A 69 16.30 18.79 1.43
CA TRP A 69 15.14 19.63 1.10
C TRP A 69 15.25 20.57 -0.09
N ILE A 70 16.30 20.56 -0.92
CA ILE A 70 16.37 21.58 -1.97
C ILE A 70 15.46 21.21 -3.15
N ARG A 71 14.18 21.60 -3.00
CA ARG A 71 13.06 21.80 -3.93
C ARG A 71 12.01 20.68 -4.08
N MET A 72 10.78 21.04 -3.69
CA MET A 72 9.46 20.44 -3.96
C MET A 72 9.37 18.92 -3.72
N LEU A 73 8.88 18.55 -2.54
CA LEU A 73 8.53 17.17 -2.22
C LEU A 73 7.04 16.95 -2.49
N ILE A 74 6.74 16.09 -3.46
CA ILE A 74 5.39 15.84 -3.91
C ILE A 74 4.94 14.47 -3.37
N CYS A 75 3.79 14.42 -2.70
CA CYS A 75 3.26 13.17 -2.13
C CYS A 75 1.89 12.83 -2.74
N ASN A 76 1.67 11.56 -3.05
CA ASN A 76 0.36 11.06 -3.46
C ASN A 76 -0.61 10.92 -2.27
N THR A 77 -0.94 11.99 -1.58
CA THR A 77 -1.91 12.01 -0.48
C THR A 77 -2.92 13.13 -0.72
N ALA A 78 -4.13 13.02 -0.18
CA ALA A 78 -5.04 14.17 -0.10
C ALA A 78 -4.72 15.01 1.14
N TYR A 79 -5.04 16.31 1.10
CA TYR A 79 -4.89 17.23 2.23
C TYR A 79 -5.69 16.75 3.47
N ASP A 80 -6.94 16.35 3.27
CA ASP A 80 -7.87 15.99 4.35
C ASP A 80 -7.47 14.72 5.10
N LEU A 81 -6.64 13.87 4.49
CA LEU A 81 -6.24 12.62 5.12
C LEU A 81 -5.33 12.85 6.33
N LYS A 82 -4.53 13.94 6.40
CA LYS A 82 -3.48 14.11 7.44
C LYS A 82 -3.01 15.56 7.74
N LEU A 83 -3.88 16.40 8.31
CA LEU A 83 -3.53 17.77 8.75
C LEU A 83 -2.27 17.84 9.65
N ALA A 84 -2.12 16.93 10.62
CA ALA A 84 -0.97 16.92 11.53
C ALA A 84 0.37 16.60 10.85
N THR A 85 0.36 15.94 9.68
CA THR A 85 1.59 15.62 8.95
C THR A 85 2.16 16.85 8.24
N PHE A 86 1.30 17.70 7.67
CA PHE A 86 1.74 18.94 7.00
C PHE A 86 2.24 19.99 7.98
N ALA A 87 1.78 19.96 9.23
CA ALA A 87 2.38 20.77 10.30
C ALA A 87 3.85 20.39 10.59
N LEU A 88 4.24 19.13 10.36
CA LEU A 88 5.60 18.63 10.59
C LEU A 88 6.52 18.78 9.36
N ALA A 89 5.94 18.88 8.17
CA ALA A 89 6.68 18.99 6.92
C ALA A 89 5.88 19.88 5.94
N PRO A 90 5.92 21.22 6.12
CA PRO A 90 5.10 22.16 5.36
C PRO A 90 5.47 22.22 3.87
N ASP A 91 6.69 21.80 3.51
CA ASP A 91 7.17 21.76 2.13
C ASP A 91 6.68 20.55 1.32
N ILE A 92 5.89 19.66 1.95
CA ILE A 92 5.21 18.57 1.24
C ILE A 92 4.00 19.13 0.50
N ILE A 93 3.99 18.96 -0.82
CA ILE A 93 2.88 19.29 -1.70
C ILE A 93 2.07 18.01 -1.95
N PRO A 94 0.89 17.85 -1.33
CA PRO A 94 0.01 16.73 -1.61
C PRO A 94 -0.71 16.94 -2.95
N ILE A 95 -0.68 15.93 -3.81
CA ILE A 95 -1.34 15.96 -5.13
C ILE A 95 -2.28 14.78 -5.36
N GLY A 96 -2.60 14.04 -4.30
CA GLY A 96 -3.42 12.84 -4.37
C GLY A 96 -4.91 13.07 -4.12
N PRO A 97 -5.76 12.04 -4.32
CA PRO A 97 -5.42 10.71 -4.81
C PRO A 97 -5.07 10.69 -6.30
N LEU A 98 -3.84 10.32 -6.62
CA LEU A 98 -3.42 9.93 -7.96
C LEU A 98 -3.69 8.43 -8.11
N LEU A 99 -4.84 8.11 -8.67
CA LEU A 99 -5.20 6.75 -9.03
C LEU A 99 -4.78 6.46 -10.47
N SER A 100 -4.32 5.25 -10.74
CA SER A 100 -4.01 4.83 -12.12
C SER A 100 -5.23 4.92 -13.06
N SER A 101 -6.45 4.83 -12.54
CA SER A 101 -7.71 4.95 -13.28
C SER A 101 -7.94 6.33 -13.89
N ASN A 102 -7.27 7.37 -13.35
CA ASN A 102 -7.40 8.74 -13.84
C ASN A 102 -6.46 9.02 -15.03
N ARG A 103 -5.71 8.01 -15.51
CA ARG A 103 -4.83 8.15 -16.66
C ARG A 103 -5.62 7.94 -17.96
N LEU A 104 -5.50 8.89 -18.89
CA LEU A 104 -5.89 8.70 -20.28
C LEU A 104 -4.91 7.71 -20.94
N GLY A 105 -5.30 6.45 -21.07
CA GLY A 105 -4.54 5.41 -21.78
C GLY A 105 -4.40 4.08 -21.03
N ASN A 106 -3.72 3.10 -21.64
CA ASN A 106 -3.43 1.83 -21.00
C ASN A 106 -2.49 2.02 -19.80
N SER A 107 -2.80 1.35 -18.69
CA SER A 107 -1.97 1.36 -17.49
C SER A 107 -0.61 0.70 -17.79
N ALA A 108 0.42 1.50 -18.03
CA ALA A 108 1.79 1.00 -18.16
C ALA A 108 2.35 0.66 -16.76
N GLY A 109 2.89 -0.54 -16.58
CA GLY A 109 3.55 -0.96 -15.33
C GLY A 109 2.90 -2.11 -14.55
N ASN A 110 2.02 -2.90 -15.16
CA ASN A 110 1.52 -4.12 -14.53
C ASN A 110 2.63 -5.17 -14.42
N PHE A 111 2.84 -5.70 -13.21
CA PHE A 111 3.83 -6.76 -12.95
C PHE A 111 3.46 -8.08 -13.64
N TRP A 112 2.16 -8.33 -13.82
CA TRP A 112 1.61 -9.57 -14.35
C TRP A 112 0.37 -9.30 -15.21
N PRO A 113 0.03 -10.18 -16.17
CA PRO A 113 -1.22 -10.10 -16.93
C PRO A 113 -2.43 -10.18 -15.99
N GLU A 114 -3.35 -9.23 -16.12
CA GLU A 114 -4.61 -9.23 -15.36
C GLU A 114 -5.53 -10.35 -15.85
N ASP A 115 -6.18 -11.05 -14.92
CA ASP A 115 -7.24 -12.01 -15.21
C ASP A 115 -8.61 -11.31 -15.08
N PRO A 116 -9.26 -10.93 -16.20
CA PRO A 116 -10.56 -10.27 -16.15
C PRO A 116 -11.71 -11.22 -15.80
N THR A 117 -11.48 -12.54 -15.74
CA THR A 117 -12.55 -13.50 -15.40
C THR A 117 -13.06 -13.33 -13.97
N CYS A 118 -12.26 -12.72 -13.08
CA CYS A 118 -12.70 -12.38 -11.74
C CYS A 118 -13.86 -11.37 -11.74
N LEU A 119 -13.91 -10.43 -12.70
CA LEU A 119 -15.01 -9.46 -12.79
C LEU A 119 -16.33 -10.14 -13.12
N LYS A 120 -16.33 -11.06 -14.09
CA LYS A 120 -17.51 -11.88 -14.42
C LYS A 120 -17.99 -12.73 -13.26
N TRP A 121 -17.07 -13.18 -12.41
CA TRP A 121 -17.42 -13.91 -11.19
C TRP A 121 -18.01 -12.98 -10.13
N LEU A 122 -17.48 -11.76 -10.00
CA LEU A 122 -18.01 -10.73 -9.09
C LEU A 122 -19.43 -10.27 -9.47
N ASP A 123 -19.76 -10.21 -10.77
CA ASP A 123 -21.10 -9.91 -11.28
C ASP A 123 -22.17 -10.90 -10.77
N GLN A 124 -21.76 -12.12 -10.40
CA GLN A 124 -22.66 -13.18 -9.91
C GLN A 124 -22.83 -13.16 -8.39
N GLN A 125 -22.11 -12.29 -7.68
CA GLN A 125 -22.14 -12.22 -6.22
C GLN A 125 -23.12 -11.14 -5.74
N PRO A 126 -23.81 -11.36 -4.60
CA PRO A 126 -24.63 -10.32 -3.99
C PRO A 126 -23.82 -9.03 -3.69
N PRO A 127 -24.46 -7.85 -3.71
CA PRO A 127 -23.83 -6.60 -3.26
C PRO A 127 -23.24 -6.73 -1.84
N CYS A 128 -22.09 -6.10 -1.61
CA CYS A 128 -21.40 -6.08 -0.32
C CYS A 128 -21.26 -7.46 0.35
N SER A 129 -20.87 -8.50 -0.42
CA SER A 129 -20.73 -9.87 0.10
C SER A 129 -19.32 -10.44 -0.01
N VAL A 130 -18.50 -9.94 -0.94
CA VAL A 130 -17.21 -10.53 -1.31
C VAL A 130 -16.07 -9.94 -0.48
N ILE A 131 -15.24 -10.80 0.10
CA ILE A 131 -13.95 -10.43 0.68
C ILE A 131 -12.92 -10.40 -0.45
N TYR A 132 -12.39 -9.22 -0.79
CA TYR A 132 -11.26 -9.13 -1.70
C TYR A 132 -9.95 -9.28 -0.91
N VAL A 133 -9.06 -10.17 -1.34
CA VAL A 133 -7.81 -10.49 -0.63
C VAL A 133 -6.63 -10.31 -1.57
N ALA A 134 -5.78 -9.32 -1.31
CA ALA A 134 -4.58 -9.08 -2.11
C ALA A 134 -3.44 -8.40 -1.32
N PHE A 135 -2.23 -8.95 -1.44
CA PHE A 135 -1.05 -8.49 -0.71
C PHE A 135 0.01 -7.84 -1.63
N GLY A 136 -0.43 -7.33 -2.78
CA GLY A 136 0.42 -6.60 -3.72
C GLY A 136 1.47 -7.47 -4.42
N SER A 137 2.50 -6.81 -4.96
CA SER A 137 3.52 -7.43 -5.81
C SER A 137 4.77 -7.91 -5.07
N LEU A 138 4.90 -7.67 -3.77
CA LEU A 138 6.13 -8.00 -3.02
C LEU A 138 5.90 -8.91 -1.80
N THR A 139 4.69 -8.96 -1.25
CA THR A 139 4.42 -9.78 -0.06
C THR A 139 4.42 -11.27 -0.40
N ILE A 140 5.19 -12.05 0.36
CA ILE A 140 5.29 -13.51 0.25
C ILE A 140 4.90 -14.10 1.60
N PHE A 141 4.00 -15.07 1.60
CA PHE A 141 3.64 -15.85 2.77
C PHE A 141 4.49 -17.11 2.83
N ASN A 142 4.89 -17.51 4.04
CA ASN A 142 5.33 -18.88 4.25
C ASN A 142 4.13 -19.84 4.15
N LYS A 143 4.41 -21.14 4.02
CA LYS A 143 3.38 -22.17 3.84
C LYS A 143 2.34 -22.15 4.96
N GLN A 144 2.77 -22.03 6.22
CA GLN A 144 1.88 -22.03 7.37
C GLN A 144 0.93 -20.82 7.33
N GLN A 145 1.45 -19.61 7.12
CA GLN A 145 0.63 -18.39 6.99
C GLN A 145 -0.38 -18.48 5.84
N PHE A 146 0.02 -19.07 4.72
CA PHE A 146 -0.85 -19.29 3.58
C PHE A 146 -2.00 -20.25 3.91
N GLN A 147 -1.70 -21.36 4.58
CA GLN A 147 -2.69 -22.36 4.98
C GLN A 147 -3.66 -21.80 6.03
N GLU A 148 -3.16 -21.08 7.03
CA GLU A 148 -4.02 -20.43 8.04
C GLU A 148 -4.94 -19.38 7.41
N LEU A 149 -4.44 -18.61 6.43
CA LEU A 149 -5.28 -17.67 5.69
C LEU A 149 -6.36 -18.40 4.88
N ALA A 150 -6.01 -19.50 4.18
CA ALA A 150 -6.97 -20.30 3.44
C ALA A 150 -8.08 -20.86 4.35
N LEU A 151 -7.70 -21.44 5.50
CA LEU A 151 -8.64 -21.94 6.50
C LEU A 151 -9.50 -20.81 7.08
N GLY A 152 -8.93 -19.64 7.35
CA GLY A 152 -9.69 -18.47 7.82
C GLY A 152 -10.73 -18.00 6.80
N LEU A 153 -10.41 -18.02 5.50
CA LEU A 153 -11.35 -17.71 4.43
C LEU A 153 -12.47 -18.76 4.34
N GLU A 154 -12.13 -20.04 4.41
CA GLU A 154 -13.09 -21.15 4.45
C GLU A 154 -14.06 -21.00 5.64
N LEU A 155 -13.53 -20.79 6.85
CA LEU A 155 -14.32 -20.62 8.08
C LEU A 155 -15.19 -19.37 8.08
N SER A 156 -14.80 -18.32 7.32
CA SER A 156 -15.63 -17.12 7.17
C SER A 156 -16.98 -17.41 6.52
N ASN A 157 -17.07 -18.48 5.73
CA ASN A 157 -18.25 -18.85 4.95
C ASN A 157 -18.79 -17.68 4.08
N ARG A 158 -17.90 -16.79 3.64
CA ARG A 158 -18.20 -15.66 2.75
C ARG A 158 -17.59 -15.90 1.38
N PRO A 159 -18.20 -15.39 0.29
CA PRO A 159 -17.53 -15.35 -1.00
C PRO A 159 -16.22 -14.56 -0.89
N PHE A 160 -15.17 -15.05 -1.55
CA PHE A 160 -13.88 -14.34 -1.57
C PHE A 160 -13.24 -14.36 -2.94
N LEU A 161 -12.55 -13.27 -3.27
CA LEU A 161 -11.65 -13.16 -4.41
C LEU A 161 -10.22 -13.03 -3.89
N TRP A 162 -9.40 -14.06 -4.06
CA TRP A 162 -8.04 -14.10 -3.53
C TRP A 162 -6.99 -14.09 -4.63
N ILE A 163 -6.08 -13.12 -4.55
CA ILE A 163 -4.94 -12.99 -5.46
C ILE A 163 -3.79 -13.84 -4.95
N VAL A 164 -3.57 -14.99 -5.59
CA VAL A 164 -2.51 -15.93 -5.28
C VAL A 164 -1.55 -16.01 -6.47
N ARG A 165 -0.34 -15.48 -6.27
CA ARG A 165 0.70 -15.46 -7.30
C ARG A 165 1.36 -16.84 -7.42
N SER A 166 1.42 -17.37 -8.63
CA SER A 166 2.19 -18.58 -8.94
C SER A 166 3.65 -18.20 -9.06
N TYR A 167 4.48 -18.58 -8.09
CA TYR A 167 5.93 -18.39 -8.18
C TYR A 167 6.65 -19.57 -8.83
N SER A 168 5.97 -20.71 -8.97
CA SER A 168 6.49 -21.89 -9.67
C SER A 168 5.33 -22.70 -10.26
N THR A 169 5.56 -23.33 -11.41
CA THR A 169 4.55 -24.02 -12.22
C THR A 169 4.14 -25.39 -11.70
N ASP A 170 4.82 -25.93 -10.68
CA ASP A 170 4.61 -27.32 -10.24
C ASP A 170 3.93 -27.50 -8.87
N SER A 171 3.65 -26.41 -8.14
CA SER A 171 3.28 -26.49 -6.71
C SER A 171 1.92 -25.89 -6.38
N ARG A 172 1.00 -25.72 -7.34
CA ARG A 172 -0.32 -25.15 -6.99
C ARG A 172 -1.09 -26.03 -6.01
N ASN A 173 -0.91 -27.35 -6.02
CA ASN A 173 -1.67 -28.24 -5.16
C ASN A 173 -1.03 -28.53 -3.78
N ASP A 174 0.25 -28.21 -3.56
CA ASP A 174 0.94 -28.61 -2.33
C ASP A 174 0.90 -27.56 -1.19
N VAL A 175 0.48 -26.32 -1.51
CA VAL A 175 0.42 -25.20 -0.56
C VAL A 175 -0.97 -25.06 0.07
N TYR A 176 -2.05 -25.42 -0.63
CA TYR A 176 -3.40 -25.36 -0.06
C TYR A 176 -3.63 -26.44 1.00
N PRO A 177 -4.52 -26.20 1.97
CA PRO A 177 -5.05 -27.28 2.80
C PRO A 177 -5.67 -28.38 1.93
N GLU A 178 -5.57 -29.63 2.38
CA GLU A 178 -6.14 -30.78 1.67
C GLU A 178 -7.62 -30.54 1.39
N GLY A 179 -8.05 -30.75 0.13
CA GLY A 179 -9.45 -30.60 -0.31
C GLY A 179 -10.00 -29.17 -0.37
N PHE A 180 -9.17 -28.15 -0.14
CA PHE A 180 -9.62 -26.75 -0.04
C PHE A 180 -10.26 -26.24 -1.34
N LEU A 181 -9.65 -26.51 -2.50
CA LEU A 181 -10.15 -26.03 -3.78
C LEU A 181 -11.51 -26.68 -4.13
N GLU A 182 -11.69 -27.94 -3.76
CA GLU A 182 -12.93 -28.69 -3.93
C GLU A 182 -14.03 -28.17 -3.00
N ARG A 183 -13.71 -27.91 -1.72
CA ARG A 183 -14.68 -27.41 -0.73
C ARG A 183 -15.15 -25.99 -1.01
N GLU A 184 -14.25 -25.11 -1.47
CA GLU A 184 -14.63 -23.74 -1.80
C GLU A 184 -15.39 -23.64 -3.12
N GLY A 185 -15.15 -24.58 -4.05
CA GLY A 185 -15.96 -24.75 -5.26
C GLY A 185 -16.22 -23.43 -6.00
N THR A 186 -17.48 -22.99 -6.02
CA THR A 186 -17.93 -21.74 -6.68
C THR A 186 -17.95 -20.52 -5.77
N ARG A 187 -17.81 -20.71 -4.44
CA ARG A 187 -17.83 -19.64 -3.42
C ARG A 187 -16.54 -18.84 -3.39
N GLY A 188 -15.40 -19.47 -3.68
CA GLY A 188 -14.10 -18.81 -3.79
C GLY A 188 -13.67 -18.62 -5.24
N LYS A 189 -13.04 -17.49 -5.56
CA LYS A 189 -12.33 -17.28 -6.82
C LYS A 189 -10.88 -16.95 -6.54
N ILE A 190 -9.97 -17.74 -7.10
CA ILE A 190 -8.53 -17.53 -6.97
C ILE A 190 -7.96 -17.20 -8.35
N VAL A 191 -7.20 -16.11 -8.45
CA VAL A 191 -6.54 -15.68 -9.68
C VAL A 191 -5.11 -15.22 -9.40
N GLY A 192 -4.24 -15.25 -10.42
CA GLY A 192 -2.84 -14.84 -10.28
C GLY A 192 -2.65 -13.34 -10.10
N TRP A 193 -3.47 -12.56 -10.80
CA TRP A 193 -3.44 -11.10 -10.78
C TRP A 193 -4.80 -10.57 -11.25
N ALA A 194 -5.27 -9.47 -10.68
CA ALA A 194 -6.59 -8.90 -10.99
C ALA A 194 -6.51 -7.41 -11.35
N PRO A 195 -7.46 -6.89 -12.13
CA PRO A 195 -7.64 -5.46 -12.33
C PRO A 195 -8.14 -4.80 -11.02
N GLN A 196 -7.23 -4.59 -10.05
CA GLN A 196 -7.54 -4.21 -8.66
C GLN A 196 -8.50 -3.03 -8.56
N GLN A 197 -8.32 -1.99 -9.37
CA GLN A 197 -9.21 -0.83 -9.36
C GLN A 197 -10.65 -1.18 -9.74
N LYS A 198 -10.83 -2.01 -10.76
CA LYS A 198 -12.16 -2.48 -11.18
C LYS A 198 -12.79 -3.36 -10.11
N VAL A 199 -11.99 -4.21 -9.48
CA VAL A 199 -12.43 -5.03 -8.34
C VAL A 199 -12.89 -4.15 -7.19
N LEU A 200 -12.08 -3.17 -6.75
CA LEU A 200 -12.42 -2.28 -5.63
C LEU A 200 -13.62 -1.36 -5.93
N SER A 201 -13.88 -1.03 -7.20
CA SER A 201 -15.08 -0.28 -7.60
C SER A 201 -16.33 -1.16 -7.73
N HIS A 202 -16.20 -2.49 -7.64
CA HIS A 202 -17.29 -3.41 -7.90
C HIS A 202 -18.26 -3.48 -6.70
N PRO A 203 -19.59 -3.35 -6.91
CA PRO A 203 -20.57 -3.26 -5.82
C PRO A 203 -20.67 -4.52 -4.94
N SER A 204 -20.23 -5.68 -5.44
CA SER A 204 -20.20 -6.91 -4.64
C SER A 204 -19.07 -6.97 -3.61
N VAL A 205 -18.03 -6.14 -3.72
CA VAL A 205 -16.94 -6.13 -2.75
C VAL A 205 -17.40 -5.49 -1.44
N ALA A 206 -17.29 -6.26 -0.36
CA ALA A 206 -17.66 -5.84 0.99
C ALA A 206 -16.49 -5.20 1.72
N CYS A 207 -15.31 -5.82 1.62
CA CYS A 207 -14.08 -5.35 2.26
C CYS A 207 -12.84 -5.84 1.51
N PHE A 208 -11.72 -5.19 1.81
CA PHE A 208 -10.41 -5.51 1.24
C PHE A 208 -9.42 -5.95 2.33
N PHE A 209 -9.05 -7.22 2.36
CA PHE A 209 -7.93 -7.70 3.16
C PHE A 209 -6.61 -7.40 2.46
N SER A 210 -5.82 -6.49 3.05
CA SER A 210 -4.66 -5.89 2.41
C SER A 210 -3.45 -5.80 3.32
N HIS A 211 -2.25 -5.85 2.75
CA HIS A 211 -1.00 -5.41 3.39
C HIS A 211 -0.91 -3.87 3.57
N CYS A 212 -1.92 -3.12 3.12
CA CYS A 212 -2.05 -1.68 3.35
C CYS A 212 -0.86 -0.86 2.79
N SER A 213 -0.38 -1.23 1.59
CA SER A 213 0.48 -0.34 0.82
C SER A 213 -0.30 0.89 0.37
N TRP A 214 0.43 2.00 0.21
CA TRP A 214 -0.19 3.30 0.06
C TRP A 214 -1.09 3.40 -1.19
N ASN A 215 -0.68 2.83 -2.32
CA ASN A 215 -1.52 2.82 -3.53
C ASN A 215 -2.82 2.03 -3.33
N SER A 216 -2.74 0.81 -2.80
CA SER A 216 -3.91 -0.02 -2.48
C SER A 216 -4.83 0.67 -1.47
N THR A 217 -4.27 1.33 -0.45
CA THR A 217 -5.05 2.10 0.51
C THR A 217 -5.79 3.25 -0.17
N MET A 218 -5.11 4.04 -1.01
CA MET A 218 -5.75 5.16 -1.71
C MET A 218 -6.86 4.69 -2.66
N GLU A 219 -6.67 3.57 -3.36
CA GLU A 219 -7.70 2.97 -4.22
C GLU A 219 -8.91 2.51 -3.41
N SER A 220 -8.70 1.84 -2.27
CA SER A 220 -9.78 1.39 -1.39
C SER A 220 -10.58 2.56 -0.82
N VAL A 221 -9.89 3.57 -0.28
CA VAL A 221 -10.52 4.79 0.27
C VAL A 221 -11.30 5.53 -0.80
N SER A 222 -10.76 5.66 -2.01
CA SER A 222 -11.43 6.35 -3.11
C SER A 222 -12.70 5.66 -3.59
N ASN A 223 -12.83 4.35 -3.35
CA ASN A 223 -14.03 3.57 -3.66
C ASN A 223 -14.92 3.32 -2.43
N GLY A 224 -14.59 3.87 -1.25
CA GLY A 224 -15.36 3.67 -0.03
C GLY A 224 -15.34 2.23 0.51
N VAL A 225 -14.37 1.41 0.10
CA VAL A 225 -14.26 0.01 0.55
C VAL A 225 -13.46 -0.04 1.86
N PRO A 226 -14.04 -0.60 2.95
CA PRO A 226 -13.32 -0.80 4.20
C PRO A 226 -12.24 -1.88 4.00
N PHE A 227 -11.12 -1.75 4.71
CA PHE A 227 -10.02 -2.71 4.59
C PHE A 227 -9.59 -3.27 5.95
N LEU A 228 -9.19 -4.53 5.93
CA LEU A 228 -8.56 -5.23 7.05
C LEU A 228 -7.03 -5.16 6.85
N CYS A 229 -6.34 -4.56 7.83
CA CYS A 229 -4.91 -4.65 8.05
C CYS A 229 -4.71 -5.44 9.36
#